data_AF-A0A935HNY0-F1
#
_entry.id   AF-A0A935HNY0-F1
#
_cell.length_a   1.000
_cell.length_b   1.000
_cell.length_c   1.000
_cell.angle_alpha   90.00
_cell.angle_beta   90.00
_cell.angle_gamma   90.00
#
_symmetry.space_group_name_H-M   'P 1'
#
loop_
_entity.id
_entity.type
_entity.pdbx_description
1 polymer ?
#
loop_
_entity_poly.entity_id
_entity_poly.type
_entity_poly.pdbx_seq_one_letter_code
_entity_poly.pdbx_strand_id
1 'polypeptide(L)'
;MGSHYALHCPNCNYTNPQCCGGTESGMAVTLSTVHCSACAELYDVPVAEHGFNYKEVPIRCPKNKRHGVVLWKDPGPCPKCGTLLTHEGLSALWDQRWSQ
;
A
#
# COMPACT_ATOMS: atom_id res chain seq x y z
N MET A 1 -6.47 -14.14 1.36
CA MET A 1 -6.74 -13.00 0.45
C MET A 1 -6.36 -11.75 1.19
N GLY A 2 -5.83 -10.76 0.50
CA GLY A 2 -5.63 -9.43 1.06
C GLY A 2 -6.81 -8.51 0.74
N SER A 3 -6.86 -7.37 1.40
CA SER A 3 -7.80 -6.28 1.31
C SER A 3 -7.08 -5.01 0.84
N HIS A 4 -7.72 -4.33 -0.09
CA HIS A 4 -7.44 -2.95 -0.41
C HIS A 4 -8.57 -2.09 0.12
N TYR A 5 -8.21 -0.87 0.47
CA TYR A 5 -9.08 0.13 1.03
C TYR A 5 -8.98 1.41 0.23
N ALA A 6 -10.06 2.19 0.28
CA ALA A 6 -10.07 3.54 -0.26
C ALA A 6 -9.62 4.54 0.81
N LEU A 7 -8.58 5.30 0.50
CA LEU A 7 -8.07 6.39 1.34
C LEU A 7 -8.38 7.73 0.70
N HIS A 8 -8.85 8.67 1.51
CA HIS A 8 -9.16 10.03 1.05
C HIS A 8 -8.62 11.07 2.03
N CYS A 9 -8.00 12.12 1.51
CA CYS A 9 -7.56 13.26 2.30
C CYS A 9 -8.63 14.35 2.34
N PRO A 10 -9.17 14.69 3.52
CA PRO A 10 -10.20 15.73 3.65
C PRO A 10 -9.70 17.15 3.37
N ASN A 11 -8.38 17.35 3.22
CA ASN A 11 -7.77 18.69 3.11
C ASN A 11 -7.27 19.05 1.70
N CYS A 12 -6.76 18.09 0.94
CA CYS A 12 -6.11 18.37 -0.36
C CYS A 12 -6.65 17.56 -1.54
N ASN A 13 -7.78 16.87 -1.37
CA ASN A 13 -8.44 16.02 -2.36
C ASN A 13 -7.57 14.86 -2.88
N TYR A 14 -6.49 14.51 -2.17
CA TYR A 14 -5.75 13.30 -2.48
C TYR A 14 -6.62 12.07 -2.23
N THR A 15 -6.74 11.20 -3.22
CA THR A 15 -7.42 9.91 -3.11
C THR A 15 -6.48 8.79 -3.52
N ASN A 16 -6.56 7.67 -2.81
CA ASN A 16 -5.93 6.41 -3.19
C ASN A 16 -6.96 5.27 -3.03
N PRO A 17 -7.60 4.83 -4.12
CA PRO A 17 -8.70 3.86 -4.05
C PRO A 17 -8.26 2.42 -3.81
N GLN A 18 -6.97 2.11 -3.97
CA GLN A 18 -6.44 0.75 -3.86
C GLN A 18 -5.18 0.77 -3.04
N CYS A 19 -5.36 0.76 -1.72
CA CYS A 19 -4.27 0.78 -0.76
C CYS A 19 -4.49 -0.24 0.36
N CYS A 20 -3.50 -1.06 0.71
CA CYS A 20 -3.56 -1.95 1.88
C CYS A 20 -3.72 -1.19 3.20
N GLY A 21 -3.31 0.08 3.25
CA GLY A 21 -3.35 0.90 4.45
C GLY A 21 -2.32 0.49 5.51
N GLY A 22 -1.30 -0.28 5.13
CA GLY A 22 -0.35 -0.87 6.08
C GLY A 22 0.31 -2.11 5.51
N THR A 23 0.74 -3.02 6.39
CA THR A 23 1.26 -4.33 6.00
C THR A 23 0.15 -5.35 5.97
N GLU A 24 0.03 -6.07 4.86
CA GLU A 24 -1.00 -7.07 4.68
C GLU A 24 -0.47 -8.29 3.92
N SER A 25 -0.89 -9.48 4.34
CA SER A 25 -0.50 -10.74 3.72
C SER A 25 -1.64 -11.37 2.92
N GLY A 26 -1.40 -11.52 1.62
CA GLY A 26 -2.14 -12.43 0.74
C GLY A 26 -1.62 -13.87 0.87
N MET A 27 -2.19 -14.75 0.05
CA MET A 27 -1.72 -16.14 -0.07
C MET A 27 -0.37 -16.21 -0.78
N ALA A 28 -0.13 -15.38 -1.80
CA ALA A 28 1.08 -15.42 -2.62
C ALA A 28 2.13 -14.36 -2.24
N VAL A 29 1.73 -13.26 -1.60
CA VAL A 29 2.63 -12.13 -1.32
C VAL A 29 2.16 -11.35 -0.11
N THR A 30 3.09 -10.79 0.65
CA THR A 30 2.83 -9.73 1.63
C THR A 30 3.15 -8.39 1.01
N LEU A 31 2.18 -7.48 1.03
CA LEU A 31 2.33 -6.10 0.61
C LEU A 31 2.53 -5.20 1.84
N SER A 32 3.17 -4.05 1.63
CA SER A 32 3.14 -2.95 2.59
C SER A 32 2.94 -1.64 1.87
N THR A 33 2.08 -0.81 2.42
CA THR A 33 1.92 0.56 1.97
C THR A 33 3.15 1.38 2.36
N VAL A 34 3.69 2.12 1.41
CA VAL A 34 4.81 3.02 1.60
C VAL A 34 4.49 4.41 1.10
N HIS A 35 4.99 5.40 1.81
CA HIS A 35 5.03 6.78 1.35
C HIS A 35 6.34 7.05 0.64
N CYS A 36 6.26 7.50 -0.61
CA CYS A 36 7.40 8.00 -1.37
C CYS A 36 7.42 9.53 -1.34
N SER A 37 8.38 10.13 -0.63
CA SER A 37 8.48 11.58 -0.48
C SER A 37 8.79 12.30 -1.80
N ALA A 38 9.48 11.63 -2.73
CA ALA A 38 9.79 12.20 -4.05
C ALA A 38 8.59 12.16 -5.01
N CYS A 39 7.71 11.16 -4.88
CA CYS A 39 6.49 11.07 -5.69
C CYS A 39 5.31 11.83 -5.06
N ALA A 40 5.35 12.10 -3.75
CA ALA A 40 4.23 12.62 -2.97
C ALA A 40 2.96 11.75 -3.14
N GLU A 41 3.16 10.43 -3.10
CA GLU A 41 2.13 9.40 -3.27
C GLU A 41 2.39 8.19 -2.35
N LEU A 42 1.32 7.44 -2.06
CA LEU A 42 1.36 6.14 -1.42
C LEU A 42 1.35 5.02 -2.46
N TYR A 43 2.10 3.95 -2.20
CA TYR A 43 2.13 2.75 -3.04
C TYR A 43 2.11 1.50 -2.17
N ASP A 44 1.42 0.46 -2.62
CA ASP A 44 1.60 -0.87 -2.04
C ASP A 44 2.73 -1.59 -2.77
N VAL A 45 3.70 -2.07 -2.00
CA VAL A 45 4.88 -2.76 -2.53
C VAL A 45 5.05 -4.12 -1.88
N PRO A 46 5.52 -5.13 -2.62
CA PRO A 46 5.80 -6.44 -2.04
C PRO A 46 6.97 -6.35 -1.07
N VAL A 47 6.79 -6.95 0.10
CA VAL A 47 7.82 -7.09 1.15
C VAL A 47 8.19 -8.54 1.41
N ALA A 48 7.32 -9.48 1.03
CA ALA A 48 7.64 -10.90 1.03
C ALA A 48 6.82 -11.66 -0.03
N GLU A 49 7.39 -12.69 -0.62
CA GLU A 49 6.70 -13.62 -1.52
C GLU A 49 6.52 -14.98 -0.82
N HIS A 50 5.30 -15.52 -0.87
CA HIS A 50 4.86 -16.76 -0.25
C HIS A 50 4.64 -17.82 -1.35
N GLY A 51 5.73 -18.27 -1.97
CA GLY A 51 5.71 -19.34 -2.96
C GLY A 51 6.05 -20.71 -2.35
N PHE A 52 6.70 -21.58 -3.12
CA PHE A 52 7.34 -22.79 -2.58
C PHE A 52 8.43 -22.48 -1.55
N ASN A 53 9.00 -21.28 -1.61
CA ASN A 53 9.96 -20.76 -0.63
C ASN A 53 9.52 -19.35 -0.21
N TYR A 54 9.69 -19.04 1.07
CA TYR A 54 9.54 -17.68 1.58
C TYR A 54 10.73 -16.82 1.15
N LYS A 55 10.46 -15.62 0.65
CA LYS A 55 11.49 -14.69 0.22
C LYS A 55 11.14 -13.26 0.59
N GLU A 56 12.02 -12.61 1.34
CA GLU A 56 11.90 -11.18 1.63
C GLU A 56 12.26 -10.34 0.40
N VAL A 57 11.46 -9.30 0.17
CA VAL A 57 11.61 -8.38 -0.95
C VAL A 57 11.98 -7.00 -0.39
N PRO A 58 13.11 -6.39 -0.82
CA PRO A 58 13.48 -5.07 -0.36
C PRO A 58 12.47 -4.00 -0.76
N ILE A 59 12.04 -3.21 0.21
CA ILE A 59 11.10 -2.11 0.03
C ILE A 59 11.71 -1.03 -0.87
N ARG A 60 11.04 -0.70 -1.98
CA ARG A 60 11.48 0.32 -2.95
C ARG A 60 10.29 1.01 -3.60
N CYS A 61 10.47 2.26 -4.02
CA CYS A 61 9.47 2.95 -4.83
C CYS A 61 9.27 2.24 -6.19
N PRO A 62 8.02 2.01 -6.64
CA PRO A 62 7.75 1.36 -7.92
C PRO A 62 8.08 2.26 -9.13
N LYS A 63 8.05 3.58 -8.98
CA LYS A 63 8.36 4.53 -10.07
C LYS A 63 9.86 4.68 -10.31
N ASN A 64 10.66 4.75 -9.23
CA ASN A 64 12.10 4.91 -9.32
C ASN A 64 12.79 4.33 -8.08
N LYS A 65 13.67 3.34 -8.29
CA LYS A 65 14.38 2.64 -7.20
C LYS A 65 15.30 3.55 -6.37
N ARG A 66 15.63 4.76 -6.85
CA ARG A 66 16.44 5.75 -6.12
C ARG A 66 15.61 6.62 -5.16
N HIS A 67 14.28 6.63 -5.28
CA HIS A 67 13.45 7.41 -4.38
C HIS A 67 13.44 6.78 -2.99
N GLY A 68 13.60 7.64 -1.98
CA GLY A 68 13.39 7.25 -0.59
C GLY A 68 11.92 6.94 -0.35
N VAL A 69 11.68 5.81 0.31
CA VAL A 69 10.34 5.38 0.75
C VAL A 69 10.38 5.07 2.23
N VAL A 70 9.28 5.37 2.90
CA VAL A 70 9.07 5.03 4.30
C VAL A 70 7.80 4.20 4.43
N LEU A 71 7.79 3.26 5.37
CA LEU A 71 6.58 2.51 5.69
C LEU A 71 5.47 3.46 6.14
N TRP A 72 4.28 3.22 5.62
CA TRP A 72 3.07 3.96 5.95
C TRP A 72 2.07 3.00 6.58
N LYS A 73 1.34 3.48 7.59
CA LYS A 73 0.36 2.69 8.33
C LYS A 73 -0.88 3.54 8.59
N ASP A 74 -2.04 2.91 8.51
CA ASP A 74 -3.32 3.52 8.82
C ASP A 74 -3.55 3.60 10.34
N PRO A 75 -4.10 4.71 10.86
CA PRO A 75 -4.27 5.99 10.18
C PRO A 75 -2.92 6.72 10.03
N GLY A 76 -2.64 7.22 8.82
CA GLY A 76 -1.34 7.84 8.49
C GLY A 76 -1.46 9.17 7.74
N PRO A 77 -0.35 9.93 7.64
CA PRO A 77 -0.36 11.25 7.03
C PRO A 77 -0.52 11.18 5.51
N CYS A 78 -1.25 12.14 4.94
CA CYS A 78 -1.36 12.35 3.51
C CYS A 78 0.03 12.67 2.93
N PRO A 79 0.44 12.02 1.84
CA PRO A 79 1.75 12.24 1.24
C PRO A 79 1.90 13.63 0.58
N LYS A 80 0.79 14.38 0.41
CA LYS A 80 0.80 15.71 -0.21
C LYS A 80 0.79 16.86 0.80
N CYS A 81 -0.04 16.76 1.84
CA CYS A 81 -0.23 17.88 2.79
C CYS A 81 0.01 17.52 4.26
N GLY A 82 0.27 16.24 4.57
CA GLY A 82 0.53 15.79 5.94
C GLY A 82 -0.72 15.58 6.82
N THR A 83 -1.90 16.04 6.39
CA THR A 83 -3.17 15.77 7.11
C THR A 83 -3.46 14.27 7.13
N LEU A 84 -3.99 13.75 8.24
CA LEU A 84 -4.37 12.33 8.32
C LEU A 84 -5.37 11.94 7.23
N LEU A 85 -5.13 10.80 6.59
CA LEU A 85 -6.05 10.22 5.61
C LEU A 85 -7.23 9.57 6.33
N THR A 86 -8.40 9.67 5.71
CA THR A 86 -9.61 8.96 6.11
C THR A 86 -9.68 7.64 5.37
N HIS A 87 -9.92 6.57 6.13
CA HIS A 87 -10.18 5.24 5.61
C HIS A 87 -11.67 5.09 5.28
N GLU A 88 -12.01 5.10 3.99
CA GLU A 88 -13.41 5.05 3.50
C GLU A 88 -13.97 3.62 3.45
N GLY A 89 -13.18 2.63 3.86
CA GLY A 89 -13.57 1.22 3.95
C GLY A 89 -12.98 0.33 2.86
N LEU A 90 -13.39 -0.94 2.86
CA LEU A 90 -12.91 -1.97 1.94
C LEU A 90 -13.30 -1.60 0.49
N SER A 91 -12.29 -1.44 -0.37
CA SER A 91 -12.50 -1.14 -1.79
C SER A 91 -12.43 -2.39 -2.66
N ALA A 92 -11.53 -3.33 -2.36
CA ALA A 92 -11.41 -4.58 -3.10
C ALA A 92 -10.73 -5.66 -2.25
N LEU A 93 -10.99 -6.93 -2.58
CA LEU A 93 -10.15 -8.03 -2.12
C LEU A 93 -9.19 -8.42 -3.25
N TRP A 94 -7.93 -8.64 -2.91
CA TRP A 94 -6.89 -9.03 -3.86
C TRP A 94 -6.30 -10.40 -3.50
N ASP A 95 -5.58 -10.98 -4.46
CA ASP A 95 -5.10 -12.36 -4.39
C ASP A 95 -6.25 -13.38 -4.31
N GLN A 96 -7.35 -13.09 -5.03
CA GLN A 96 -8.42 -14.06 -5.25
C GLN A 96 -7.88 -15.17 -6.16
N ARG A 97 -7.65 -16.36 -5.60
CA ARG A 97 -7.46 -17.55 -6.43
C ARG A 97 -8.81 -17.85 -7.08
N TRP A 98 -8.87 -17.71 -8.40
CA TRP A 98 -10.04 -18.04 -9.23
C TRP A 98 -10.81 -19.23 -8.68
N SER A 99 -12.09 -19.03 -8.32
CA SER A 99 -13.06 -20.09 -8.57
C SER A 99 -13.30 -20.05 -10.07
N GLN A 100 -12.83 -21.08 -10.77
CA GLN A 100 -13.38 -21.44 -12.07
C GLN A 100 -14.87 -21.75 -11.90
#